data_AF-A0A9P8BDK7-F1
#
_entry.id   AF-A0A9P8BDK7-F1
#
_cell.length_a   1.000
_cell.length_b   1.000
_cell.length_c   1.000
_cell.angle_alpha   90.00
_cell.angle_beta   90.00
_cell.angle_gamma   90.00
#
_symmetry.space_group_name_H-M   'P 1'
#
loop_
_entity.id
_entity.type
_entity.pdbx_description
1 polymer ?
#
loop_
_entity_poly.entity_id
_entity_poly.type
_entity_poly.pdbx_seq_one_letter_code
_entity_poly.pdbx_strand_id
1 'polypeptide(L)'
;MAATLIIHNAWRLDFNLVLASFTPQLDSVSTLVHLSLRSPHPSPPRILFTSSIATVSNWPLSTDPVPERPLDDLNVAVGNGYGESKAVAERILEVATERTPLKSTNFRIGQLAGSTSRCLGDERLGTVDRQGWSGSGRFTRRSWGHYVATG
;
A
#
# COMPACT_ATOMS: atom_id res chain seq x y z
N MET A 1 -15.35 16.72 11.85
CA MET A 1 -15.12 15.28 11.57
C MET A 1 -14.55 14.66 12.83
N ALA A 2 -15.11 13.55 13.32
CA ALA A 2 -14.77 12.94 14.62
C ALA A 2 -13.83 11.73 14.50
N ALA A 3 -13.13 11.56 13.37
CA ALA A 3 -12.22 10.44 13.19
C ALA A 3 -10.89 10.72 13.90
N THR A 4 -10.26 9.66 14.36
CA THR A 4 -8.91 9.68 14.96
C THR A 4 -7.87 8.98 14.07
N LEU A 5 -8.34 8.19 13.11
CA LEU A 5 -7.54 7.38 12.20
C LEU A 5 -8.21 7.33 10.82
N ILE A 6 -7.42 7.51 9.77
CA ILE A 6 -7.84 7.33 8.38
C ILE A 6 -6.99 6.20 7.80
N ILE A 7 -7.63 5.15 7.31
CA ILE A 7 -6.96 4.07 6.59
C ILE A 7 -7.24 4.26 5.10
N HIS A 8 -6.22 4.63 4.34
CA HIS A 8 -6.33 4.84 2.90
C HIS A 8 -5.83 3.60 2.15
N ASN A 9 -6.79 2.74 1.77
CA ASN A 9 -6.56 1.55 0.95
C ASN A 9 -7.19 1.62 -0.46
N ALA A 10 -7.98 2.65 -0.73
CA ALA A 10 -8.65 2.81 -2.02
C ALA A 10 -7.62 3.21 -3.08
N TRP A 11 -7.14 2.25 -3.86
CA TRP A 11 -6.22 2.46 -4.97
C TRP A 11 -6.60 1.59 -6.16
N ARG A 12 -6.42 2.12 -7.37
CA ARG A 12 -6.60 1.34 -8.59
C ARG A 12 -5.44 0.36 -8.73
N LEU A 13 -5.72 -0.93 -8.84
CA LEU A 13 -4.68 -1.95 -9.07
C LEU A 13 -4.57 -2.22 -10.57
N ASP A 14 -3.65 -1.52 -11.24
CA ASP A 14 -3.44 -1.68 -12.68
C ASP A 14 -1.98 -1.38 -13.04
N PHE A 15 -1.19 -2.43 -13.27
CA PHE A 15 0.25 -2.32 -13.52
C PHE A 15 0.59 -1.84 -14.94
N ASN A 16 -0.39 -1.78 -15.85
CA ASN A 16 -0.17 -1.39 -17.25
C ASN A 16 -0.31 0.12 -17.48
N LEU A 17 -0.75 0.86 -16.47
CA LEU A 17 -0.95 2.30 -16.57
C LEU A 17 0.34 3.06 -16.31
N VAL A 18 0.43 4.23 -16.93
CA VAL A 18 1.45 5.24 -16.65
C VAL A 18 1.08 6.03 -15.40
N LEU A 19 2.08 6.63 -14.74
CA LEU A 19 1.91 7.45 -13.53
C LEU A 19 0.81 8.51 -13.67
N ALA A 20 0.72 9.19 -14.81
CA ALA A 20 -0.28 10.24 -15.06
C ALA A 20 -1.74 9.74 -14.96
N SER A 21 -1.99 8.44 -15.13
CA SER A 21 -3.32 7.84 -14.94
C SER A 21 -3.72 7.73 -13.46
N PHE A 22 -2.79 7.94 -12.54
CA PHE A 22 -3.00 7.87 -11.09
C PHE A 22 -3.14 9.25 -10.41
N THR A 23 -3.14 10.34 -11.18
CA THR A 23 -3.33 11.70 -10.64
C THR A 23 -4.55 11.81 -9.71
N PRO A 24 -5.74 11.24 -10.04
CA PRO A 24 -6.89 11.31 -9.12
C PRO A 24 -6.64 10.65 -7.76
N GLN A 25 -5.87 9.56 -7.71
CA GLN A 25 -5.50 8.88 -6.46
C GLN A 25 -4.50 9.71 -5.67
N LEU A 26 -3.54 10.35 -6.34
CA LEU A 26 -2.58 11.28 -5.71
C LEU A 26 -3.28 12.51 -5.13
N ASP A 27 -4.23 13.09 -5.87
CA ASP A 27 -5.05 14.21 -5.40
C ASP A 27 -5.88 13.82 -4.17
N SER A 28 -6.37 12.58 -4.12
CA SER A 28 -7.06 12.03 -2.96
C SER A 28 -6.17 12.01 -1.71
N VAL A 29 -4.89 11.62 -1.84
CA VAL A 29 -3.93 11.64 -0.73
C VAL A 29 -3.76 13.06 -0.18
N SER A 30 -3.53 14.04 -1.06
CA SER A 30 -3.42 15.45 -0.68
C SER A 30 -4.70 15.96 -0.01
N THR A 31 -5.86 15.56 -0.53
CA THR A 31 -7.16 15.89 0.05
C THR A 31 -7.33 15.29 1.45
N LEU A 32 -6.90 14.04 1.66
CA LEU A 32 -6.92 13.39 2.98
C LEU A 32 -6.00 14.08 3.98
N VAL A 33 -4.82 14.53 3.55
CA VAL A 33 -3.92 15.35 4.38
C VAL A 33 -4.63 16.63 4.84
N HIS A 34 -5.23 17.38 3.90
CA HIS A 34 -5.98 18.59 4.25
C HIS A 34 -7.18 18.29 5.16
N LEU A 35 -7.90 17.21 4.89
CA LEU A 35 -9.04 16.80 5.69
C LEU A 35 -8.63 16.46 7.13
N SER A 36 -7.53 15.73 7.32
CA SER A 36 -6.97 15.45 8.65
C SER A 36 -6.57 16.73 9.38
N LEU A 37 -5.88 17.65 8.70
CA LEU A 37 -5.42 18.90 9.30
C LEU A 37 -6.57 19.86 9.67
N ARG A 38 -7.73 19.72 9.02
CA ARG A 38 -8.95 20.49 9.33
C ARG A 38 -9.79 19.87 10.45
N SER A 39 -9.32 18.79 11.06
CA SER A 39 -10.01 18.16 12.19
C SER A 39 -10.12 19.13 13.37
N PRO A 40 -11.27 19.18 14.08
CA PRO A 40 -11.42 19.97 15.29
C PRO A 40 -10.72 19.36 16.51
N HIS A 41 -10.15 18.15 16.38
CA HIS A 41 -9.44 17.49 17.48
C HIS A 41 -8.10 18.19 17.79
N PRO A 42 -7.63 18.16 19.06
CA PRO A 42 -6.34 18.73 19.44
C PRO A 42 -5.14 18.15 18.67
N SER A 43 -5.26 16.91 18.21
CA SER A 43 -4.30 16.26 17.30
C SER A 43 -5.00 15.83 16.02
N PRO A 44 -4.36 16.00 14.85
CA PRO A 44 -4.92 15.53 13.59
C PRO A 44 -5.11 14.01 13.57
N PRO A 45 -6.14 13.48 12.87
CA PRO A 45 -6.28 12.06 12.62
C PRO A 45 -5.05 11.52 11.90
N ARG A 46 -4.52 10.40 12.39
CA ARG A 46 -3.36 9.74 11.75
C ARG A 46 -3.78 9.12 10.43
N ILE A 47 -2.86 9.08 9.45
CA ILE A 47 -3.11 8.45 8.15
C ILE A 47 -2.30 7.16 8.04
N LEU A 48 -2.99 6.04 7.85
CA LEU A 48 -2.38 4.77 7.50
C LEU A 48 -2.57 4.54 6.01
N PHE A 49 -1.48 4.43 5.27
CA PHE A 49 -1.51 4.25 3.83
C PHE A 49 -1.06 2.85 3.45
N THR A 50 -1.86 2.18 2.62
CA THR A 50 -1.45 0.91 2.02
C THR A 50 -0.59 1.19 0.79
N SER A 51 0.72 1.14 0.99
CA SER A 51 1.67 1.15 -0.11
C SER A 51 1.90 -0.26 -0.65
N SER A 52 2.86 -0.43 -1.56
CA SER A 52 3.19 -1.70 -2.19
C SER A 52 4.68 -1.94 -2.18
N ILE A 53 5.11 -3.21 -2.16
CA ILE A 53 6.51 -3.56 -2.46
C ILE A 53 6.95 -3.12 -3.86
N ALA A 54 6.00 -2.82 -4.77
CA ALA A 54 6.30 -2.26 -6.07
C ALA A 54 6.99 -0.88 -6.01
N THR A 55 6.94 -0.16 -4.87
CA THR A 55 7.66 1.12 -4.70
C THR A 55 9.17 0.96 -4.60
N VAL A 56 9.66 -0.27 -4.48
CA VAL A 56 11.08 -0.60 -4.33
C VAL A 56 11.51 -1.69 -5.33
N SER A 57 10.80 -1.82 -6.45
CA SER A 57 11.03 -2.90 -7.42
C SER A 57 12.43 -2.89 -8.03
N ASN A 58 13.09 -1.73 -8.11
CA ASN A 58 14.45 -1.58 -8.60
C ASN A 58 15.47 -1.39 -7.46
N TRP A 59 15.13 -1.77 -6.23
CA TRP A 59 16.13 -1.76 -5.16
C TRP A 59 17.33 -2.66 -5.56
N PRO A 60 18.57 -2.15 -5.54
CA PRO A 60 19.70 -2.91 -6.05
C PRO A 60 19.94 -4.19 -5.24
N LEU A 61 20.08 -5.32 -5.93
CA LEU A 61 20.25 -6.64 -5.31
C LEU A 61 21.56 -6.80 -4.51
N SER A 62 22.56 -5.97 -4.80
CA SER A 62 23.85 -5.96 -4.09
C SER A 62 23.88 -5.06 -2.86
N THR A 63 22.78 -4.37 -2.55
CA THR A 63 22.66 -3.47 -1.41
C THR A 63 22.07 -4.20 -0.20
N ASP A 64 22.22 -3.60 0.98
CA ASP A 64 21.52 -3.99 2.20
C ASP A 64 20.01 -4.23 1.98
N PRO A 65 19.34 -4.96 2.90
CA PRO A 65 17.89 -5.15 2.84
C PRO A 65 17.15 -3.82 2.69
N VAL A 66 16.04 -3.84 1.94
CA VAL A 66 15.19 -2.66 1.76
C VAL A 66 14.80 -2.12 3.14
N PRO A 67 15.13 -0.87 3.48
CA PRO A 67 14.81 -0.35 4.79
C PRO A 67 13.32 0.01 4.88
N GLU A 68 12.75 -0.14 6.08
CA GLU A 68 11.32 0.20 6.35
C GLU A 68 11.10 1.71 6.56
N ARG A 69 12.18 2.50 6.61
CA ARG A 69 12.10 3.96 6.66
C ARG A 69 11.74 4.54 5.28
N PRO A 70 11.24 5.78 5.23
CA PRO A 70 11.05 6.49 3.96
C PRO A 70 12.34 6.49 3.12
N LEU A 71 12.16 6.45 1.79
CA LEU A 71 13.27 6.44 0.84
C LEU A 71 13.32 7.78 0.12
N ASP A 72 14.51 8.39 0.10
CA ASP A 72 14.73 9.67 -0.59
C ASP A 72 14.76 9.51 -2.11
N ASP A 73 15.29 8.38 -2.59
CA ASP A 73 15.41 8.10 -4.02
C ASP A 73 14.16 7.39 -4.55
N LEU A 74 13.35 8.10 -5.35
CA LEU A 74 12.18 7.54 -6.00
C LEU A 74 12.50 6.72 -7.26
N ASN A 75 13.76 6.73 -7.75
CA ASN A 75 14.14 5.93 -8.92
C ASN A 75 14.00 4.42 -8.68
N VAL A 76 14.04 4.00 -7.42
CA VAL A 76 13.81 2.60 -7.02
C VAL A 76 12.40 2.09 -7.32
N ALA A 77 11.44 2.99 -7.59
CA ALA A 77 10.06 2.66 -7.93
C ALA A 77 9.77 2.66 -9.45
N VAL A 78 10.73 3.10 -10.28
CA VAL A 78 10.52 3.36 -11.71
C VAL A 78 10.17 2.08 -12.49
N GLY A 79 9.35 2.20 -13.53
CA GLY A 79 9.16 1.13 -14.52
C GLY A 79 7.75 0.56 -14.59
N ASN A 80 6.91 0.79 -13.59
CA ASN A 80 5.46 0.67 -13.75
C ASN A 80 4.75 1.82 -13.02
N GLY A 81 3.73 2.39 -13.66
CA GLY A 81 3.07 3.59 -13.12
C GLY A 81 2.35 3.34 -11.79
N TYR A 82 1.98 2.10 -11.49
CA TYR A 82 1.40 1.74 -10.19
C TYR A 82 2.41 1.92 -9.04
N GLY A 83 3.62 1.34 -9.16
CA GLY A 83 4.70 1.47 -8.18
C GLY A 83 5.15 2.92 -8.03
N GLU A 84 5.33 3.63 -9.15
CA GLU A 84 5.63 5.06 -9.16
C GLU A 84 4.54 5.86 -8.42
N SER A 85 3.26 5.58 -8.68
CA SER A 85 2.15 6.31 -8.04
C SER A 85 2.12 6.10 -6.53
N LYS A 86 2.38 4.86 -6.07
CA LYS A 86 2.45 4.55 -4.64
C LYS A 86 3.66 5.22 -3.98
N ALA A 87 4.81 5.29 -4.66
CA ALA A 87 6.01 5.95 -4.15
C ALA A 87 5.82 7.48 -4.03
N VAL A 88 5.17 8.10 -5.02
CA VAL A 88 4.80 9.53 -4.93
C VAL A 88 3.84 9.78 -3.77
N ALA A 89 2.86 8.90 -3.53
CA ALA A 89 1.96 9.00 -2.39
C ALA A 89 2.69 8.85 -1.04
N GLU A 90 3.65 7.92 -0.92
CA GLU A 90 4.51 7.80 0.26
C GLU A 90 5.22 9.14 0.53
N ARG A 91 5.78 9.77 -0.51
CA ARG A 91 6.51 11.03 -0.41
C ARG A 91 5.61 12.20 -0.01
N ILE A 92 4.39 12.29 -0.53
CA ILE A 92 3.41 13.32 -0.12
C ILE A 92 3.13 13.23 1.38
N LEU A 93 2.90 12.02 1.90
CA LEU A 93 2.59 11.80 3.32
C LEU A 93 3.79 12.05 4.23
N GLU A 94 4.99 11.69 3.77
CA GLU A 94 6.24 12.00 4.45
C GLU A 94 6.43 13.51 4.60
N VAL A 95 6.37 14.25 3.49
CA VAL A 95 6.50 15.72 3.50
C VAL A 95 5.42 16.36 4.36
N ALA A 96 4.19 15.84 4.35
CA ALA A 96 3.13 16.32 5.22
C ALA A 96 3.44 16.08 6.71
N THR A 97 4.01 14.94 7.06
CA THR A 97 4.42 14.61 8.44
C THR A 97 5.61 15.44 8.91
N GLU A 98 6.52 15.81 8.02
CA GLU A 98 7.65 16.70 8.32
C GLU A 98 7.20 18.14 8.58
N ARG A 99 6.21 18.62 7.81
CA ARG A 99 5.83 20.04 7.80
C ARG A 99 4.66 20.39 8.71
N THR A 100 3.97 19.39 9.26
CA THR A 100 2.71 19.58 9.99
C THR A 100 2.64 18.65 11.20
N PRO A 101 1.70 18.85 12.15
CA PRO A 101 1.50 17.90 13.26
C PRO A 101 0.87 16.56 12.83
N LEU A 102 0.54 16.38 11.55
CA LEU A 102 0.04 15.11 11.01
C LEU A 102 1.04 13.98 11.27
N LYS A 103 0.53 12.78 11.50
CA LYS A 103 1.34 11.55 11.52
C LYS A 103 0.82 10.58 10.50
N SER A 104 1.72 10.01 9.69
CA SER A 104 1.40 8.95 8.74
C SER A 104 2.27 7.71 8.92
N THR A 105 1.75 6.57 8.49
CA THR A 105 2.49 5.30 8.40
C THR A 105 2.16 4.62 7.08
N ASN A 106 3.20 4.22 6.36
CA ASN A 106 3.10 3.54 5.07
C ASN A 106 3.37 2.05 5.26
N PHE A 107 2.51 1.19 4.74
CA PHE A 107 2.70 -0.26 4.74
C PHE A 107 3.01 -0.73 3.32
N ARG A 108 4.25 -1.12 3.01
CA ARG A 108 4.60 -1.68 1.69
C ARG A 108 4.14 -3.13 1.60
N ILE A 109 2.92 -3.33 1.11
CA ILE A 109 2.26 -4.64 1.08
C ILE A 109 2.66 -5.42 -0.17
N GLY A 110 2.96 -6.70 0.02
CA GLY A 110 3.22 -7.67 -1.04
C GLY A 110 1.95 -8.38 -1.51
N GLN A 111 2.08 -9.62 -1.94
CA GLN A 111 0.96 -10.40 -2.41
C GLN A 111 -0.03 -10.70 -1.27
N LEU A 112 -1.28 -10.26 -1.42
CA LEU A 112 -2.37 -10.64 -0.54
C LEU A 112 -2.98 -11.97 -1.01
N ALA A 113 -3.21 -12.88 -0.07
CA ALA A 113 -3.86 -14.17 -0.33
C ALA A 113 -5.15 -14.29 0.50
N GLY A 114 -6.10 -15.08 0.01
CA GLY A 114 -7.34 -15.35 0.74
C GLY A 114 -7.06 -16.09 2.05
N SER A 115 -7.74 -15.68 3.13
CA SER A 115 -7.62 -16.35 4.42
C SER A 115 -8.33 -17.71 4.42
N THR A 116 -7.72 -18.70 5.07
CA THR A 116 -8.33 -20.01 5.34
C THR A 116 -9.04 -20.08 6.71
N SER A 117 -8.92 -19.04 7.55
CA SER A 117 -9.66 -18.99 8.82
C SER A 117 -11.13 -18.66 8.56
N ARG A 118 -11.96 -19.71 8.54
CA ARG A 118 -13.41 -19.60 8.75
C ARG A 118 -13.64 -19.23 10.22
N CYS A 119 -14.09 -18.01 10.48
CA CYS A 119 -14.85 -17.76 11.70
C CYS A 119 -16.32 -18.15 11.40
N LEU A 120 -16.86 -19.01 12.27
CA LEU A 120 -18.10 -19.77 12.18
C LEU A 120 -19.32 -18.97 11.67
N GLY A 121 -20.05 -19.51 10.69
CA GLY A 121 -21.50 -19.27 10.57
C GLY A 121 -22.10 -18.68 9.29
N ASP A 122 -21.32 -18.36 8.24
CA ASP A 122 -21.92 -17.80 7.00
C ASP A 122 -21.56 -18.61 5.75
N GLU A 123 -22.57 -19.19 5.11
CA GLU A 123 -22.50 -19.94 3.84
C GLU A 123 -22.41 -19.03 2.61
N ARG A 124 -21.72 -17.89 2.72
CA ARG A 124 -21.51 -16.98 1.59
C ARG A 124 -20.03 -16.79 1.29
N LEU A 125 -19.58 -17.58 0.31
CA LEU A 125 -18.53 -17.30 -0.67
C LEU A 125 -17.32 -16.47 -0.18
N GLY A 126 -16.20 -17.15 0.07
CA GLY A 126 -14.89 -16.50 0.22
C GLY A 126 -14.62 -15.57 -0.96
N THR A 127 -14.56 -14.28 -0.70
CA THR A 127 -14.37 -13.26 -1.74
C THR A 127 -12.88 -13.03 -1.90
N VAL A 128 -12.26 -13.78 -2.81
CA VAL A 128 -10.95 -13.38 -3.36
C VAL A 128 -11.25 -12.22 -4.31
N ASP A 129 -10.52 -11.11 -4.15
CA ASP A 129 -10.61 -10.00 -5.10
C ASP A 129 -10.24 -10.52 -6.50
N ARG A 130 -11.19 -10.41 -7.43
CA ARG A 130 -11.04 -10.90 -8.81
C ARG A 130 -10.34 -9.88 -9.71
N GLN A 131 -10.07 -8.68 -9.22
CA GLN A 131 -9.40 -7.65 -10.00
C GLN A 131 -7.89 -7.89 -10.00
N GLY A 132 -7.39 -8.63 -11.01
CA GLY A 132 -5.96 -8.58 -11.33
C GLY A 132 -5.30 -9.82 -11.91
N TRP A 133 -5.99 -10.96 -12.05
CA TRP A 133 -5.33 -12.19 -12.53
C TRP A 133 -5.85 -12.65 -13.90
N SER A 134 -5.07 -12.40 -14.96
CA SER A 134 -5.24 -13.01 -16.29
C SER A 134 -4.28 -14.19 -16.53
N GLY A 135 -3.78 -14.81 -15.46
CA GLY A 135 -2.89 -15.98 -15.53
C GLY A 135 -3.68 -17.28 -15.39
N SER A 136 -3.60 -18.17 -16.38
CA SER A 136 -4.20 -19.51 -16.44
C SER A 136 -3.53 -20.52 -15.49
N GLY A 137 -3.28 -20.15 -14.23
CA GLY A 137 -2.73 -21.03 -13.20
C GLY A 137 -3.84 -21.69 -12.38
N ARG A 138 -4.13 -22.97 -12.64
CA ARG A 138 -5.01 -23.77 -11.77
C ARG A 138 -4.24 -24.10 -10.48
N PHE A 139 -4.41 -23.30 -9.43
CA PHE A 139 -3.76 -23.56 -8.14
C PHE A 139 -4.51 -24.68 -7.39
N THR A 140 -3.92 -25.88 -7.35
CA THR A 140 -4.44 -26.99 -6.56
C THR A 140 -3.77 -27.06 -5.19
N ARG A 141 -4.51 -27.58 -4.22
CA ARG A 141 -4.32 -27.51 -2.75
C ARG A 141 -3.06 -28.19 -2.18
N ARG A 142 -2.03 -28.51 -2.98
CA ARG A 142 -0.95 -29.46 -2.61
C ARG A 142 0.49 -28.94 -2.64
N SER A 143 0.76 -27.65 -2.82
CA SER A 143 2.15 -27.16 -2.99
C SER A 143 2.72 -26.28 -1.87
N TRP A 144 2.20 -26.34 -0.64
CA TRP A 144 2.88 -25.72 0.51
C TRP A 144 3.88 -26.69 1.13
N GLY A 145 5.09 -26.71 0.60
CA GLY A 145 6.26 -27.34 1.20
C GLY A 145 7.09 -26.30 1.95
N HIS A 146 7.06 -26.39 3.28
CA HIS A 146 8.02 -25.94 4.30
C HIS A 146 9.15 -24.97 3.88
N TYR A 147 9.19 -23.81 4.55
CA TYR A 147 10.46 -23.19 4.96
C TYR A 147 10.44 -22.97 6.48
N VAL A 148 11.39 -23.62 7.14
CA VAL A 148 11.68 -23.56 8.57
C VAL A 148 12.49 -22.30 8.82
N ALA A 149 12.08 -21.51 9.82
CA ALA A 149 12.90 -20.47 10.41
C ALA A 149 13.81 -21.09 11.48
N THR A 150 15.13 -20.99 11.28
CA THR A 150 16.13 -20.99 12.35
C THR A 150 16.72 -19.57 12.31
N GLY A 151 16.73 -18.81 13.41
CA GLY A 151 17.32 -19.16 14.69
C GLY A 151 18.71 -18.52 14.73
#